data_AF-A0A0P7KSK3-F1
#
_entry.id   AF-A0A0P7KSK3-F1
#
_cell.length_a   1.000
_cell.length_b   1.000
_cell.length_c   1.000
_cell.angle_alpha   90.00
_cell.angle_beta   90.00
_cell.angle_gamma   90.00
#
_symmetry.space_group_name_H-M   'P 1'
#
loop_
_entity.id
_entity.type
_entity.pdbx_description
1 polymer ?
#
loop_
_entity_poly.entity_id
_entity_poly.type
_entity_poly.pdbx_seq_one_letter_code
_entity_poly.pdbx_strand_id
1 'polypeptide(L)'
;MSKVDVRVVRDLSESKKRVMANVVQQLEQRDEKNSSKRWQYGVLTIILNVCLGLFILNQYKDNLQQASNIPPVLDERIIELQLQKDTYFNGKKRLYRASFDSFLYLESTFANAQSRKFIPSLEQVEKELEQIMEDFSYDTMPTMNERLQMLQMTEEEFIATYGMSIAYKMASVNLLMEASRADYINTSDQIRTWFVEQEAMHYLKQHYRKDIASLQEKYRLPEKESQMMWKRSGTVLAIKEHEFLVVSGVFDNEVGQLSVDELVQKHSNGTWFPLVDVPKTLSVGDRVEVQYSQAIGNDGSQPFIDFKDIVEMKIVKEY
;
A
#
# COMPACT_ATOMS: atom_id res chain seq x y z
N MET A 1 108.91 61.66 11.20
CA MET A 1 107.69 61.43 10.40
C MET A 1 106.99 60.19 10.93
N SER A 2 105.74 60.37 11.35
CA SER A 2 104.83 59.35 11.88
C SER A 2 104.15 58.60 10.75
N LYS A 3 104.09 57.27 10.84
CA LYS A 3 103.04 56.44 10.20
C LYS A 3 102.73 55.25 11.10
N VAL A 4 101.76 55.44 11.98
CA VAL A 4 100.94 54.38 12.54
C VAL A 4 99.99 53.95 11.43
N ASP A 5 99.97 52.67 11.07
CA ASP A 5 98.96 52.14 10.17
C ASP A 5 98.15 51.02 10.83
N VAL A 6 96.85 51.16 10.62
CA VAL A 6 95.74 50.66 11.43
C VAL A 6 95.33 49.29 10.92
N ARG A 7 95.47 48.25 11.73
CA ARG A 7 94.74 46.98 11.55
C ARG A 7 94.27 46.41 12.89
N VAL A 8 93.26 47.05 13.46
CA VAL A 8 92.36 46.41 14.42
C VAL A 8 90.96 46.53 13.85
N VAL A 9 90.63 45.67 12.89
CA VAL A 9 89.24 45.48 12.46
C VAL A 9 88.69 44.29 13.25
N ARG A 10 87.96 44.67 14.29
CA ARG A 10 87.02 43.92 15.13
C ARG A 10 86.58 42.55 14.58
N ASP A 11 86.90 41.52 15.34
CA ASP A 11 86.28 40.21 15.28
C ASP A 11 84.77 40.33 15.63
N LEU A 12 83.92 40.00 14.65
CA LEU A 12 82.45 40.08 14.73
C LEU A 12 81.80 38.72 15.03
N SER A 13 82.58 37.69 15.35
CA SER A 13 82.11 36.31 15.55
C SER A 13 81.14 36.19 16.73
N GLU A 14 81.37 36.90 17.83
CA GLU A 14 80.48 36.87 19.00
C GLU A 14 79.13 37.55 18.76
N SER A 15 79.12 38.63 17.96
CA SER A 15 77.89 39.38 17.66
C SER A 15 76.95 38.53 16.79
N LYS A 16 77.49 37.78 15.82
CA LYS A 16 76.71 36.82 15.02
C LYS A 16 76.12 35.70 15.86
N LYS A 17 76.88 35.12 16.79
CA LYS A 17 76.38 34.05 17.67
C LYS A 17 75.21 34.51 18.54
N ARG A 18 75.28 35.73 19.10
CA ARG A 18 74.19 36.30 19.91
C ARG A 18 72.93 36.59 19.10
N VAL A 19 73.05 37.11 17.88
CA VAL A 19 71.90 37.36 17.01
C VAL A 19 71.25 36.04 16.58
N MET A 20 72.05 35.03 16.24
CA MET A 20 71.54 33.73 15.81
C MET A 20 70.79 33.01 16.95
N ALA A 21 71.31 33.06 18.17
CA ALA A 21 70.62 32.50 19.34
C ALA A 21 69.28 33.19 19.63
N ASN A 22 69.22 34.53 19.55
CA ASN A 22 67.98 35.28 19.78
C ASN A 22 66.91 35.05 18.70
N VAL A 23 67.33 34.85 17.44
CA VAL A 23 66.40 34.58 16.33
C VAL A 23 65.81 33.16 16.45
N VAL A 24 66.62 32.17 16.82
CA VAL A 24 66.15 30.79 17.06
C VAL A 24 65.15 30.76 18.21
N GLN A 25 65.44 31.45 19.31
CA GLN A 25 64.55 31.49 20.47
C GLN A 25 63.21 32.20 20.20
N GLN A 26 63.20 33.22 19.31
CA GLN A 26 61.96 33.87 18.86
C GLN A 26 61.12 33.02 17.90
N LEU A 27 61.75 32.14 17.11
CA LEU A 27 61.05 31.21 16.22
C LEU A 27 60.39 30.09 17.03
N GLU A 28 61.10 29.51 17.99
CA GLU A 28 60.56 28.46 18.88
C GLU A 28 59.37 28.96 19.71
N GLN A 29 59.45 30.18 20.27
CA GLN A 29 58.34 30.77 21.03
C GLN A 29 57.11 31.11 20.16
N ARG A 30 57.26 31.28 18.84
CA ARG A 30 56.14 31.54 17.91
C ARG A 30 55.39 30.27 17.52
N ASP A 31 56.07 29.14 17.44
CA ASP A 31 55.46 27.85 17.09
C ASP A 31 54.70 27.24 18.28
N GLU A 32 55.20 27.40 19.52
CA GLU A 32 54.49 26.92 20.72
C GLU A 32 53.17 27.66 20.99
N LYS A 33 53.08 28.95 20.66
CA LYS A 33 51.89 29.77 20.98
C LYS A 33 50.71 29.59 20.01
N ASN A 34 50.94 29.00 18.83
CA ASN A 34 49.93 28.83 17.77
C ASN A 34 49.51 27.38 17.50
N SER A 35 50.19 26.38 18.08
CA SER A 35 49.89 24.96 17.83
C SER A 35 48.58 24.50 18.49
N SER A 36 48.26 25.01 19.69
CA SER A 36 47.07 24.58 20.45
C SER A 36 45.74 24.94 19.79
N LYS A 37 45.66 26.12 19.13
CA LYS A 37 44.45 26.55 18.41
C LYS A 37 44.21 25.74 17.14
N ARG A 38 45.26 25.36 16.41
CA ARG A 38 45.13 24.54 15.19
C ARG A 38 44.62 23.12 15.47
N TRP A 39 45.01 22.54 16.60
CA TRP A 39 44.54 21.21 16.99
C TRP A 39 43.04 21.20 17.32
N GLN A 40 42.54 22.25 17.99
CA GLN A 40 41.11 22.40 18.30
C GLN A 40 40.24 22.48 17.03
N TYR A 41 40.67 23.21 15.99
CA TYR A 41 39.96 23.26 14.71
C TYR A 41 40.04 21.95 13.92
N GLY A 42 41.15 21.22 14.00
CA GLY A 42 41.31 19.90 13.38
C GLY A 42 40.39 18.84 13.99
N VAL A 43 40.28 18.81 15.32
CA VAL A 43 39.35 17.90 16.02
C VAL A 43 37.89 18.26 15.71
N LEU A 44 37.54 19.55 15.70
CA LEU A 44 36.18 20.01 15.34
C LEU A 44 35.79 19.64 13.91
N THR A 45 36.70 19.75 12.95
CA THR A 45 36.43 19.37 11.55
C THR A 45 36.31 17.86 11.37
N ILE A 46 37.07 17.06 12.12
CA ILE A 46 36.90 15.59 12.13
C ILE A 46 35.53 15.22 12.71
N ILE A 47 35.15 15.80 13.85
CA ILE A 47 33.83 15.55 14.46
C ILE A 47 32.72 15.98 13.50
N LEU A 48 32.81 17.16 12.89
CA LEU A 48 31.81 17.63 11.94
C LEU A 48 31.68 16.72 10.72
N ASN A 49 32.81 16.24 10.17
CA ASN A 49 32.81 15.29 9.04
C ASN A 49 32.27 13.91 9.44
N VAL A 50 32.52 13.45 10.66
CA VAL A 50 31.91 12.22 11.19
C VAL A 50 30.41 12.40 11.38
N CYS A 51 29.96 13.55 11.90
CA CYS A 51 28.53 13.86 12.04
C CYS A 51 27.82 14.01 10.69
N LEU A 52 28.44 14.68 9.71
CA LEU A 52 27.94 14.77 8.34
C LEU A 52 27.92 13.40 7.66
N GLY A 53 28.96 12.58 7.87
CA GLY A 53 29.03 11.20 7.37
C GLY A 53 27.96 10.31 7.97
N LEU A 54 27.72 10.39 9.28
CA LEU A 54 26.64 9.69 9.97
C LEU A 54 25.27 10.20 9.55
N PHE A 55 25.09 11.51 9.37
CA PHE A 55 23.84 12.09 8.88
C PHE A 55 23.53 11.66 7.45
N ILE A 56 24.53 11.67 6.55
CA ILE A 56 24.39 11.17 5.18
C ILE A 56 24.13 9.66 5.21
N LEU A 57 24.84 8.87 6.01
CA LEU A 57 24.60 7.43 6.15
C LEU A 57 23.21 7.12 6.71
N ASN A 58 22.69 7.94 7.62
CA ASN A 58 21.35 7.78 8.19
C ASN A 58 20.28 8.16 7.16
N GLN A 59 20.42 9.31 6.49
CA GLN A 59 19.58 9.70 5.35
C GLN A 59 19.60 8.67 4.21
N TYR A 60 20.77 8.08 3.94
CA TYR A 60 20.92 7.05 2.91
C TYR A 60 20.33 5.71 3.37
N LYS A 61 20.40 5.36 4.65
CA LYS A 61 19.69 4.21 5.25
C LYS A 61 18.18 4.38 5.23
N ASP A 62 17.67 5.56 5.56
CA ASP A 62 16.23 5.85 5.56
C ASP A 62 15.66 5.78 4.12
N ASN A 63 16.41 6.30 3.13
CA ASN A 63 16.06 6.20 1.72
C ASN A 63 16.26 4.79 1.13
N LEU A 64 17.28 4.04 1.55
CA LEU A 64 17.47 2.64 1.15
C LEU A 64 16.43 1.72 1.79
N GLN A 65 16.03 1.93 3.05
CA GLN A 65 14.96 1.14 3.68
C GLN A 65 13.61 1.33 2.97
N GLN A 66 13.33 2.52 2.43
CA GLN A 66 12.14 2.75 1.59
C GLN A 66 12.26 2.15 0.18
N ALA A 67 13.44 2.15 -0.43
CA ALA A 67 13.65 1.62 -1.79
C ALA A 67 13.98 0.11 -1.84
N SER A 68 14.46 -0.51 -0.74
CA SER A 68 14.87 -1.92 -0.69
C SER A 68 13.79 -2.89 -0.22
N ASN A 69 12.63 -2.40 0.25
CA ASN A 69 11.64 -3.22 0.97
C ASN A 69 10.25 -3.25 0.32
N ILE A 70 10.10 -2.80 -0.94
CA ILE A 70 8.82 -2.96 -1.65
C ILE A 70 8.61 -4.46 -1.90
N PRO A 71 7.57 -5.08 -1.32
CA PRO A 71 7.36 -6.51 -1.50
C PRO A 71 6.96 -6.83 -2.94
N PRO A 72 7.34 -8.01 -3.45
CA PRO A 72 7.00 -8.40 -4.80
C PRO A 72 5.49 -8.58 -4.94
N VAL A 73 4.97 -8.26 -6.12
CA VAL A 73 3.61 -8.63 -6.54
C VAL A 73 3.59 -10.15 -6.76
N LEU A 74 2.50 -10.80 -6.34
CA LEU A 74 2.33 -12.26 -6.32
C LEU A 74 3.39 -12.97 -5.46
N ASP A 75 3.55 -12.54 -4.21
CA ASP A 75 4.49 -13.16 -3.27
C ASP A 75 4.02 -14.56 -2.88
N GLU A 76 4.72 -15.59 -3.38
CA GLU A 76 4.36 -17.00 -3.16
C GLU A 76 4.28 -17.38 -1.67
N ARG A 77 5.03 -16.69 -0.82
CA ARG A 77 5.02 -16.94 0.63
C ARG A 77 3.65 -16.62 1.23
N ILE A 78 2.99 -15.56 0.75
CA ILE A 78 1.69 -15.12 1.25
C ILE A 78 0.60 -16.12 0.88
N ILE A 79 0.60 -16.64 -0.35
CA ILE A 79 -0.37 -17.67 -0.74
C ILE A 79 -0.12 -18.99 0.00
N GLU A 80 1.14 -19.39 0.22
CA GLU A 80 1.45 -20.58 1.01
C GLU A 80 0.91 -20.48 2.44
N LEU A 81 1.06 -19.31 3.07
CA LEU A 81 0.48 -19.01 4.39
C LEU A 81 -1.05 -19.16 4.39
N GLN A 82 -1.74 -18.63 3.37
CA GLN A 82 -3.20 -18.75 3.26
C GLN A 82 -3.67 -20.20 3.03
N LEU A 83 -2.98 -20.94 2.17
CA LEU A 83 -3.33 -22.35 1.88
C LEU A 83 -3.08 -23.28 3.08
N GLN A 84 -2.07 -22.99 3.91
CA GLN A 84 -1.83 -23.71 5.16
C GLN A 84 -2.97 -23.51 6.15
N LYS A 85 -3.45 -22.26 6.31
CA LYS A 85 -4.62 -21.93 7.12
C LYS A 85 -5.86 -22.71 6.65
N ASP A 86 -6.11 -22.75 5.36
CA ASP A 86 -7.25 -23.50 4.80
C ASP A 86 -7.17 -25.00 5.07
N THR A 87 -5.99 -25.58 4.88
CA THR A 87 -5.77 -27.01 5.10
C THR A 87 -6.10 -27.41 6.53
N TYR A 88 -5.83 -26.53 7.50
CA TYR A 88 -6.18 -26.73 8.91
C TYR A 88 -7.70 -26.71 9.14
N PHE A 89 -8.43 -25.77 8.54
CA PHE A 89 -9.84 -25.55 8.86
C PHE A 89 -10.82 -26.50 8.16
N ASN A 90 -10.66 -26.78 6.86
CA ASN A 90 -11.71 -27.51 6.12
C ASN A 90 -11.20 -28.59 5.15
N GLY A 91 -9.94 -29.00 5.26
CA GLY A 91 -9.37 -30.09 4.46
C GLY A 91 -9.08 -29.76 2.99
N LYS A 92 -8.43 -30.71 2.29
CA LYS A 92 -7.52 -30.46 1.15
C LYS A 92 -8.11 -30.09 -0.23
N LYS A 93 -9.41 -29.89 -0.46
CA LYS A 93 -9.91 -29.81 -1.87
C LYS A 93 -10.82 -28.63 -2.24
N ARG A 94 -11.70 -28.16 -1.36
CA ARG A 94 -12.70 -27.14 -1.74
C ARG A 94 -12.29 -25.70 -1.42
N LEU A 95 -11.40 -25.50 -0.46
CA LEU A 95 -11.03 -24.16 0.03
C LEU A 95 -9.95 -23.44 -0.78
N TYR A 96 -9.04 -24.19 -1.44
CA TYR A 96 -7.90 -23.59 -2.13
C TYR A 96 -8.30 -22.54 -3.15
N ARG A 97 -9.48 -22.67 -3.77
CA ARG A 97 -10.00 -21.67 -4.69
C ARG A 97 -10.30 -20.33 -4.00
N ALA A 98 -10.98 -20.36 -2.85
CA ALA A 98 -11.38 -19.14 -2.12
C ALA A 98 -10.18 -18.38 -1.57
N SER A 99 -9.18 -19.08 -1.01
CA SER A 99 -7.93 -18.44 -0.60
C SER A 99 -7.12 -17.94 -1.79
N PHE A 100 -7.06 -18.70 -2.89
CA PHE A 100 -6.37 -18.22 -4.08
C PHE A 100 -7.02 -16.96 -4.67
N ASP A 101 -8.36 -16.93 -4.74
CA ASP A 101 -9.08 -15.75 -5.22
C ASP A 101 -8.90 -14.56 -4.26
N SER A 102 -8.88 -14.77 -2.93
CA SER A 102 -8.54 -13.74 -1.92
C SER A 102 -7.10 -13.26 -2.01
N PHE A 103 -6.15 -14.16 -2.30
CA PHE A 103 -4.75 -13.80 -2.57
C PHE A 103 -4.66 -12.92 -3.82
N LEU A 104 -5.26 -13.35 -4.94
CA LEU A 104 -5.25 -12.57 -6.17
C LEU A 104 -5.91 -11.21 -5.99
N TYR A 105 -6.96 -11.12 -5.16
CA TYR A 105 -7.57 -9.86 -4.80
C TYR A 105 -6.56 -8.89 -4.21
N LEU A 106 -5.90 -9.27 -3.10
CA LEU A 106 -4.91 -8.43 -2.42
C LEU A 106 -3.78 -8.04 -3.38
N GLU A 107 -3.24 -9.02 -4.10
CA GLU A 107 -2.14 -8.81 -5.04
C GLU A 107 -2.55 -7.91 -6.21
N SER A 108 -3.78 -8.01 -6.68
CA SER A 108 -4.29 -7.17 -7.76
C SER A 108 -4.39 -5.71 -7.33
N THR A 109 -5.00 -5.47 -6.17
CA THR A 109 -5.21 -4.11 -5.64
C THR A 109 -3.87 -3.49 -5.25
N PHE A 110 -2.95 -4.28 -4.69
CA PHE A 110 -1.58 -3.86 -4.42
C PHE A 110 -0.80 -3.51 -5.69
N ALA A 111 -0.85 -4.36 -6.72
CA ALA A 111 -0.16 -4.09 -7.98
C ALA A 111 -0.69 -2.83 -8.67
N ASN A 112 -2.00 -2.58 -8.60
CA ASN A 112 -2.61 -1.35 -9.09
C ASN A 112 -2.21 -0.13 -8.24
N ALA A 113 -2.14 -0.28 -6.91
CA ALA A 113 -1.66 0.78 -6.02
C ALA A 113 -0.21 1.18 -6.36
N GLN A 114 0.67 0.19 -6.56
CA GLN A 114 2.05 0.42 -6.98
C GLN A 114 2.14 1.11 -8.35
N SER A 115 1.35 0.68 -9.34
CA SER A 115 1.38 1.26 -10.68
C SER A 115 0.98 2.75 -10.67
N ARG A 116 0.09 3.13 -9.74
CA ARG A 116 -0.34 4.51 -9.47
C ARG A 116 0.55 5.25 -8.47
N LYS A 117 1.65 4.63 -8.01
CA LYS A 117 2.64 5.20 -7.08
C LYS A 117 2.09 5.57 -5.71
N PHE A 118 1.09 4.82 -5.22
CA PHE A 118 0.68 4.90 -3.83
C PHE A 118 1.69 4.18 -2.94
N ILE A 119 2.60 4.95 -2.33
CA ILE A 119 3.67 4.45 -1.47
C ILE A 119 3.34 4.81 -0.03
N PRO A 120 3.14 3.83 0.87
CA PRO A 120 2.85 4.09 2.27
C PRO A 120 4.07 4.63 3.02
N SER A 121 3.82 5.47 4.02
CA SER A 121 4.84 5.84 5.01
C SER A 121 5.14 4.66 5.93
N LEU A 122 6.30 4.68 6.60
CA LEU A 122 6.63 3.65 7.59
C LEU A 122 5.58 3.57 8.71
N GLU A 123 5.09 4.71 9.19
CA GLU A 123 4.04 4.81 10.20
C GLU A 123 2.74 4.11 9.75
N GLN A 124 2.36 4.25 8.48
CA GLN A 124 1.19 3.56 7.93
C GLN A 124 1.42 2.04 7.90
N VAL A 125 2.62 1.58 7.53
CA VAL A 125 2.96 0.15 7.52
C VAL A 125 2.98 -0.41 8.94
N GLU A 126 3.57 0.29 9.90
CA GLU A 126 3.63 -0.14 11.31
C GLU A 126 2.23 -0.22 11.91
N LYS A 127 1.34 0.74 11.60
CA LYS A 127 -0.06 0.70 12.03
C LYS A 127 -0.80 -0.52 11.46
N GLU A 128 -0.63 -0.84 10.18
CA GLU A 128 -1.23 -2.05 9.60
C GLU A 128 -0.64 -3.32 10.21
N LEU A 129 0.66 -3.32 10.55
CA LEU A 129 1.28 -4.44 11.24
C LEU A 129 0.66 -4.66 12.63
N GLU A 130 0.49 -3.60 13.42
CA GLU A 130 -0.19 -3.66 14.71
C GLU A 130 -1.61 -4.24 14.56
N GLN A 131 -2.38 -3.74 13.59
CA GLN A 131 -3.73 -4.25 13.32
C GLN A 131 -3.73 -5.72 12.91
N ILE A 132 -2.81 -6.13 12.04
CA ILE A 132 -2.64 -7.54 11.65
C ILE A 132 -2.40 -8.39 12.90
N MET A 133 -1.51 -7.95 13.79
CA MET A 133 -1.20 -8.66 15.03
C MET A 133 -2.39 -8.71 16.01
N GLU A 134 -3.22 -7.67 16.06
CA GLU A 134 -4.42 -7.58 16.90
C GLU A 134 -5.63 -8.38 16.37
N ASP A 135 -5.90 -8.32 15.06
CA ASP A 135 -7.04 -8.99 14.39
C ASP A 135 -6.96 -10.52 14.43
N PHE A 136 -5.83 -11.08 14.87
CA PHE A 136 -5.67 -12.52 15.14
C PHE A 136 -6.29 -12.99 16.47
N SER A 137 -7.12 -12.18 17.13
CA SER A 137 -7.70 -12.47 18.45
C SER A 137 -9.19 -12.88 18.48
N TYR A 138 -9.85 -13.11 17.33
CA TYR A 138 -11.27 -13.52 17.31
C TYR A 138 -11.51 -15.01 17.61
N ASP A 139 -12.50 -15.31 18.48
CA ASP A 139 -12.89 -16.61 19.09
C ASP A 139 -13.02 -17.85 18.16
N THR A 140 -13.00 -17.69 16.84
CA THR A 140 -13.12 -18.80 15.86
C THR A 140 -11.89 -19.00 14.98
N MET A 141 -10.89 -18.13 15.12
CA MET A 141 -9.59 -18.21 14.43
C MET A 141 -8.53 -18.67 15.43
N PRO A 142 -7.44 -19.33 14.99
CA PRO A 142 -6.36 -19.69 15.89
C PRO A 142 -5.71 -18.37 16.32
N THR A 143 -5.48 -18.23 17.61
CA THR A 143 -4.73 -17.12 18.19
C THR A 143 -3.36 -16.98 17.53
N MET A 144 -2.75 -15.80 17.63
CA MET A 144 -1.41 -15.59 17.07
C MET A 144 -0.41 -16.67 17.57
N ASN A 145 -0.45 -16.99 18.86
CA ASN A 145 0.40 -18.04 19.45
C ASN A 145 0.15 -19.44 18.84
N GLU A 146 -1.11 -19.82 18.61
CA GLU A 146 -1.42 -21.11 17.99
C GLU A 146 -0.92 -21.19 16.54
N ARG A 147 -1.03 -20.08 15.78
CA ARG A 147 -0.48 -20.03 14.43
C ARG A 147 1.04 -20.09 14.41
N LEU A 148 1.70 -19.33 15.27
CA LEU A 148 3.16 -19.38 15.41
C LEU A 148 3.64 -20.80 15.72
N GLN A 149 2.92 -21.52 16.60
CA GLN A 149 3.19 -22.94 16.87
C GLN A 149 2.96 -23.84 15.64
N MET A 150 1.85 -23.66 14.91
CA MET A 150 1.57 -24.42 13.69
C MET A 150 2.63 -24.20 12.61
N LEU A 151 3.07 -22.95 12.48
CA LEU A 151 4.10 -22.53 11.54
C LEU A 151 5.52 -22.84 12.01
N GLN A 152 5.67 -23.26 13.27
CA GLN A 152 6.96 -23.53 13.93
C GLN A 152 7.93 -22.34 13.83
N MET A 153 7.42 -21.13 14.09
CA MET A 153 8.20 -19.88 14.01
C MET A 153 7.94 -18.98 15.22
N THR A 154 8.91 -18.12 15.52
CA THR A 154 8.72 -17.04 16.50
C THR A 154 7.92 -15.88 15.91
N GLU A 155 7.46 -14.97 16.76
CA GLU A 155 6.78 -13.76 16.33
C GLU A 155 7.68 -12.89 15.44
N GLU A 156 8.95 -12.72 15.81
CA GLU A 156 9.93 -11.95 15.03
C GLU A 156 10.17 -12.59 13.65
N GLU A 157 10.24 -13.92 13.59
CA GLU A 157 10.37 -14.65 12.32
C GLU A 157 9.13 -14.48 11.45
N PHE A 158 7.93 -14.49 12.04
CA PHE A 158 6.68 -14.23 11.33
C PHE A 158 6.62 -12.81 10.78
N ILE A 159 6.94 -11.80 11.59
CA ILE A 159 6.95 -10.39 11.19
C ILE A 159 7.92 -10.17 10.03
N ALA A 160 9.13 -10.72 10.14
CA ALA A 160 10.15 -10.59 9.09
C ALA A 160 9.79 -11.34 7.80
N THR A 161 9.12 -12.50 7.90
CA THR A 161 8.82 -13.35 6.75
C THR A 161 7.54 -12.93 6.03
N TYR A 162 6.49 -12.56 6.79
CA TYR A 162 5.14 -12.30 6.28
C TYR A 162 4.61 -10.93 6.72
N GLY A 163 4.69 -10.63 8.02
CA GLY A 163 4.00 -9.49 8.63
C GLY A 163 4.27 -8.16 7.94
N MET A 164 5.55 -7.80 7.78
CA MET A 164 5.93 -6.54 7.12
C MET A 164 5.50 -6.48 5.65
N SER A 165 5.56 -7.60 4.93
CA SER A 165 5.13 -7.68 3.52
C SER A 165 3.62 -7.45 3.41
N ILE A 166 2.83 -8.15 4.22
CA ILE A 166 1.37 -8.03 4.22
C ILE A 166 0.96 -6.61 4.66
N ALA A 167 1.56 -6.08 5.73
CA ALA A 167 1.29 -4.74 6.23
C ALA A 167 1.58 -3.66 5.16
N TYR A 168 2.71 -3.77 4.45
CA TYR A 168 3.03 -2.85 3.35
C TYR A 168 1.98 -2.92 2.24
N LYS A 169 1.55 -4.12 1.85
CA LYS A 169 0.52 -4.31 0.84
C LYS A 169 -0.80 -3.69 1.27
N MET A 170 -1.25 -3.95 2.50
CA MET A 170 -2.49 -3.40 3.05
C MET A 170 -2.45 -1.87 3.14
N ALA A 171 -1.35 -1.29 3.62
CA ALA A 171 -1.19 0.17 3.68
C ALA A 171 -1.27 0.81 2.29
N SER A 172 -0.66 0.18 1.27
CA SER A 172 -0.73 0.64 -0.11
C SER A 172 -2.15 0.54 -0.69
N VAL A 173 -2.86 -0.54 -0.38
CA VAL A 173 -4.27 -0.74 -0.75
C VAL A 173 -5.14 0.34 -0.11
N ASN A 174 -4.95 0.62 1.17
CA ASN A 174 -5.74 1.64 1.88
C ASN A 174 -5.56 3.03 1.28
N LEU A 175 -4.34 3.39 0.87
CA LEU A 175 -4.08 4.63 0.12
C LEU A 175 -4.83 4.69 -1.21
N LEU A 176 -4.82 3.59 -1.99
CA LEU A 176 -5.58 3.52 -3.24
C LEU A 176 -7.08 3.65 -2.99
N MET A 177 -7.60 2.96 -1.97
CA MET A 177 -9.02 3.01 -1.61
C MET A 177 -9.43 4.38 -1.10
N GLU A 178 -8.58 5.08 -0.36
CA GLU A 178 -8.83 6.47 0.05
C GLU A 178 -8.85 7.41 -1.16
N ALA A 179 -7.86 7.31 -2.04
CA ALA A 179 -7.76 8.14 -3.23
C ALA A 179 -8.97 7.96 -4.18
N SER A 180 -9.46 6.72 -4.32
CA SER A 180 -10.63 6.42 -5.17
C SER A 180 -11.92 7.14 -4.76
N ARG A 181 -12.02 7.67 -3.52
CA ARG A 181 -13.18 8.48 -3.10
C ARG A 181 -13.36 9.73 -3.94
N ALA A 182 -12.26 10.30 -4.44
CA ALA A 182 -12.29 11.46 -5.31
C ALA A 182 -12.74 11.12 -6.74
N ASP A 183 -12.51 9.89 -7.19
CA ASP A 183 -12.86 9.42 -8.54
C ASP A 183 -14.33 8.97 -8.63
N TYR A 184 -14.93 8.55 -7.51
CA TYR A 184 -16.28 7.98 -7.42
C TYR A 184 -17.19 8.76 -6.47
N ILE A 185 -17.24 10.09 -6.65
CA ILE A 185 -18.04 10.99 -5.81
C ILE A 185 -19.53 10.60 -5.89
N ASN A 186 -20.22 10.53 -4.74
CA ASN A 186 -21.65 10.15 -4.62
C ASN A 186 -21.99 8.70 -5.03
N THR A 187 -21.01 7.82 -5.19
CA THR A 187 -21.22 6.38 -5.39
C THR A 187 -21.21 5.67 -4.05
N SER A 188 -22.01 4.61 -3.91
CA SER A 188 -21.94 3.76 -2.72
C SER A 188 -20.53 3.18 -2.53
N ASP A 189 -20.08 3.06 -1.27
CA ASP A 189 -18.75 2.51 -0.96
C ASP A 189 -18.58 1.08 -1.49
N GLN A 190 -19.66 0.30 -1.52
CA GLN A 190 -19.69 -1.06 -2.04
C GLN A 190 -19.42 -1.06 -3.56
N ILE A 191 -20.14 -0.26 -4.35
CA ILE A 191 -19.94 -0.21 -5.80
C ILE A 191 -18.59 0.41 -6.16
N ARG A 192 -18.18 1.46 -5.45
CA ARG A 192 -16.84 2.07 -5.60
C ARG A 192 -15.74 1.03 -5.39
N THR A 193 -15.82 0.28 -4.30
CA THR A 193 -14.88 -0.79 -3.98
C THR A 193 -14.84 -1.81 -5.11
N TRP A 194 -16.00 -2.29 -5.57
CA TRP A 194 -16.09 -3.21 -6.69
C TRP A 194 -15.44 -2.68 -7.98
N PHE A 195 -15.62 -1.40 -8.32
CA PHE A 195 -14.97 -0.80 -9.49
C PHE A 195 -13.44 -0.82 -9.38
N VAL A 196 -12.90 -0.39 -8.24
CA VAL A 196 -11.45 -0.40 -7.99
C VAL A 196 -10.88 -1.82 -8.10
N GLU A 197 -11.62 -2.81 -7.60
CA GLU A 197 -11.25 -4.23 -7.69
C GLU A 197 -11.26 -4.75 -9.12
N GLN A 198 -12.25 -4.39 -9.94
CA GLN A 198 -12.28 -4.79 -11.35
C GLN A 198 -11.10 -4.18 -12.12
N GLU A 199 -10.82 -2.90 -11.92
CA GLU A 199 -9.67 -2.23 -12.52
C GLU A 199 -8.35 -2.89 -12.11
N ALA A 200 -8.20 -3.17 -10.82
CA ALA A 200 -7.03 -3.80 -10.25
C ALA A 200 -6.81 -5.22 -10.80
N MET A 201 -7.88 -6.02 -10.86
CA MET A 201 -7.84 -7.37 -11.42
C MET A 201 -7.54 -7.35 -12.91
N HIS A 202 -8.06 -6.38 -13.66
CA HIS A 202 -7.73 -6.19 -15.07
C HIS A 202 -6.23 -5.89 -15.24
N TYR A 203 -5.69 -4.95 -14.46
CA TYR A 203 -4.27 -4.60 -14.47
C TYR A 203 -3.40 -5.83 -14.15
N LEU A 204 -3.72 -6.56 -13.07
CA LEU A 204 -2.96 -7.75 -12.68
C LEU A 204 -2.95 -8.79 -13.80
N LYS A 205 -4.12 -9.09 -14.40
CA LYS A 205 -4.23 -10.05 -15.52
C LYS A 205 -3.48 -9.59 -16.77
N GLN A 206 -3.42 -8.29 -17.04
CA GLN A 206 -2.70 -7.75 -18.19
C GLN A 206 -1.18 -7.84 -18.01
N HIS A 207 -0.68 -7.54 -16.81
CA HIS A 207 0.76 -7.42 -16.55
C HIS A 207 1.42 -8.69 -15.99
N TYR A 208 0.69 -9.53 -15.27
CA TYR A 208 1.20 -10.72 -14.58
C TYR A 208 0.58 -12.03 -15.07
N ARG A 209 0.05 -12.05 -16.29
CA ARG A 209 -0.67 -13.20 -16.86
C ARG A 209 0.08 -14.54 -16.71
N LYS A 210 1.39 -14.53 -16.97
CA LYS A 210 2.23 -15.74 -16.94
C LYS A 210 2.43 -16.24 -15.51
N ASP A 211 2.66 -15.33 -14.57
CA ASP A 211 2.90 -15.67 -13.17
C ASP A 211 1.61 -16.21 -12.54
N ILE A 212 0.46 -15.58 -12.82
CA ILE A 212 -0.86 -16.10 -12.40
C ILE A 212 -1.07 -17.51 -12.94
N ALA A 213 -0.81 -17.76 -14.24
CA ALA A 213 -0.99 -19.08 -14.83
C ALA A 213 -0.07 -20.14 -14.18
N SER A 214 1.20 -19.77 -13.91
CA SER A 214 2.16 -20.62 -13.20
C SER A 214 1.67 -20.99 -11.81
N LEU A 215 1.16 -20.03 -11.03
CA LEU A 215 0.61 -20.29 -9.70
C LEU A 215 -0.64 -21.18 -9.75
N GLN A 216 -1.54 -20.93 -10.71
CA GLN A 216 -2.74 -21.76 -10.90
C GLN A 216 -2.38 -23.22 -11.21
N GLU A 217 -1.35 -23.44 -12.03
CA GLU A 217 -0.82 -24.78 -12.34
C GLU A 217 -0.14 -25.41 -11.12
N LYS A 218 0.75 -24.68 -10.44
CA LYS A 218 1.49 -25.14 -9.23
C LYS A 218 0.53 -25.64 -8.15
N TYR A 219 -0.54 -24.89 -7.87
CA TYR A 219 -1.49 -25.21 -6.81
C TYR A 219 -2.69 -26.06 -7.29
N ARG A 220 -2.75 -26.43 -8.57
CA ARG A 220 -3.79 -27.29 -9.17
C ARG A 220 -5.21 -26.85 -8.80
N LEU A 221 -5.48 -25.56 -8.95
CA LEU A 221 -6.80 -25.03 -8.60
C LEU A 221 -7.89 -25.73 -9.43
N PRO A 222 -8.99 -26.16 -8.80
CA PRO A 222 -10.12 -26.68 -9.57
C PRO A 222 -10.63 -25.61 -10.54
N GLU A 223 -11.16 -26.06 -11.68
CA GLU A 223 -11.88 -25.17 -12.59
C GLU A 223 -12.98 -24.43 -11.82
N LYS A 224 -13.18 -23.16 -12.16
CA LYS A 224 -14.18 -22.32 -11.50
C LYS A 224 -15.54 -23.01 -11.67
N GLU A 225 -16.21 -23.38 -10.57
CA GLU A 225 -17.60 -23.83 -10.65
C GLU A 225 -18.40 -22.74 -11.38
N SER A 226 -19.30 -23.14 -12.29
CA SER A 226 -20.17 -22.20 -12.97
C SER A 226 -20.89 -21.36 -11.91
N GLN A 227 -20.62 -20.05 -11.87
CA GLN A 227 -21.28 -19.16 -10.92
C GLN A 227 -22.79 -19.25 -11.15
N MET A 228 -23.53 -19.46 -10.07
CA MET A 228 -24.99 -19.45 -10.13
C MET A 228 -25.43 -18.04 -10.55
N MET A 229 -26.15 -17.97 -11.66
CA MET A 229 -26.66 -16.71 -12.19
C MET A 229 -28.06 -16.46 -11.64
N TRP A 230 -28.23 -15.34 -10.95
CA TRP A 230 -29.54 -14.89 -10.48
C TRP A 230 -30.11 -13.83 -11.39
N LYS A 231 -31.42 -13.64 -11.31
CA LYS A 231 -32.16 -12.66 -12.10
C LYS A 231 -32.94 -11.73 -11.20
N ARG A 232 -32.84 -10.44 -11.47
CA ARG A 232 -33.65 -9.38 -10.87
C ARG A 232 -34.45 -8.69 -11.96
N SER A 233 -35.76 -8.69 -11.83
CA SER A 233 -36.64 -7.93 -12.73
C SER A 233 -37.32 -6.81 -11.96
N GLY A 234 -37.38 -5.62 -12.54
CA GLY A 234 -37.97 -4.46 -11.89
C GLY A 234 -37.89 -3.20 -12.72
N THR A 235 -38.21 -2.08 -12.09
CA THR A 235 -38.22 -0.76 -12.72
C THR A 235 -37.01 0.03 -12.23
N VAL A 236 -36.34 0.72 -13.15
CA VAL A 236 -35.23 1.62 -12.84
C VAL A 236 -35.79 2.89 -12.19
N LEU A 237 -35.43 3.16 -10.94
CA LEU A 237 -35.94 4.32 -10.21
C LEU A 237 -34.94 5.47 -10.11
N ALA A 238 -33.64 5.18 -10.22
CA ALA A 238 -32.59 6.18 -10.18
C ALA A 238 -31.40 5.72 -11.02
N ILE A 239 -30.76 6.68 -11.68
CA ILE A 239 -29.49 6.50 -12.38
C ILE A 239 -28.57 7.60 -11.87
N LYS A 240 -27.44 7.20 -11.28
CA LYS A 240 -26.33 8.07 -10.92
C LYS A 240 -25.19 7.85 -11.93
N GLU A 241 -24.08 8.55 -11.74
CA GLU A 241 -22.91 8.47 -12.62
C GLU A 241 -22.37 7.04 -12.78
N HIS A 242 -22.35 6.26 -11.69
CA HIS A 242 -21.72 4.93 -11.64
C HIS A 242 -22.63 3.80 -11.21
N GLU A 243 -23.89 4.08 -10.86
CA GLU A 243 -24.81 3.09 -10.32
C GLU A 243 -26.25 3.39 -10.71
N PHE A 244 -27.09 2.35 -10.80
CA PHE A 244 -28.52 2.49 -11.04
C PHE A 244 -29.33 1.58 -10.10
N LEU A 245 -30.51 2.04 -9.70
CA LEU A 245 -31.36 1.38 -8.73
C LEU A 245 -32.53 0.68 -9.42
N VAL A 246 -32.72 -0.60 -9.14
CA VAL A 246 -33.86 -1.39 -9.61
C VAL A 246 -34.73 -1.79 -8.43
N VAL A 247 -36.03 -1.51 -8.52
CA VAL A 247 -37.05 -1.92 -7.54
C VAL A 247 -38.08 -2.82 -8.23
N SER A 248 -38.40 -3.95 -7.60
CA SER A 248 -39.36 -4.91 -8.14
C SER A 248 -40.78 -4.57 -7.69
N GLY A 249 -41.73 -4.72 -8.62
CA GLY A 249 -43.16 -4.58 -8.34
C GLY A 249 -43.70 -3.15 -8.37
N VAL A 250 -42.91 -2.17 -8.81
CA VAL A 250 -43.34 -0.79 -9.00
C VAL A 250 -44.26 -0.69 -10.22
N PHE A 251 -45.43 -0.11 -10.04
CA PHE A 251 -46.38 0.18 -11.11
C PHE A 251 -46.02 1.49 -11.82
N ASP A 252 -46.31 1.60 -13.12
CA ASP A 252 -45.88 2.75 -13.93
C ASP A 252 -46.51 4.07 -13.47
N ASN A 253 -47.70 4.00 -12.86
CA ASN A 253 -48.38 5.17 -12.28
C ASN A 253 -47.74 5.66 -10.97
N GLU A 254 -46.84 4.90 -10.36
CA GLU A 254 -46.14 5.30 -9.13
C GLU A 254 -44.83 6.05 -9.44
N VAL A 255 -44.24 5.77 -10.59
CA VAL A 255 -42.99 6.39 -11.05
C VAL A 255 -43.22 7.89 -11.26
N GLY A 256 -42.46 8.71 -10.53
CA GLY A 256 -42.58 10.17 -10.58
C GLY A 256 -43.70 10.76 -9.71
N GLN A 257 -44.55 9.94 -9.10
CA GLN A 257 -45.51 10.39 -8.08
C GLN A 257 -44.95 10.24 -6.66
N LEU A 258 -44.25 9.14 -6.40
CA LEU A 258 -43.57 8.86 -5.14
C LEU A 258 -42.07 9.12 -5.29
N SER A 259 -41.44 9.52 -4.18
CA SER A 259 -39.98 9.58 -4.12
C SER A 259 -39.36 8.17 -4.19
N VAL A 260 -38.08 8.11 -4.56
CA VAL A 260 -37.33 6.85 -4.64
C VAL A 260 -37.34 6.10 -3.30
N ASP A 261 -37.15 6.82 -2.20
CA ASP A 261 -37.12 6.23 -0.86
C ASP A 261 -38.49 5.67 -0.45
N GLU A 262 -39.58 6.37 -0.77
CA GLU A 262 -40.95 5.88 -0.53
C GLU A 262 -41.22 4.59 -1.32
N LEU A 263 -40.76 4.50 -2.57
CA LEU A 263 -40.91 3.30 -3.39
C LEU A 263 -40.10 2.12 -2.83
N VAL A 264 -38.84 2.35 -2.47
CA VAL A 264 -37.99 1.32 -1.85
C VAL A 264 -38.62 0.79 -0.57
N GLN A 265 -39.13 1.67 0.30
CA GLN A 265 -39.78 1.28 1.54
C GLN A 265 -41.09 0.54 1.30
N LYS A 266 -41.95 1.07 0.42
CA LYS A 266 -43.26 0.49 0.08
C LYS A 266 -43.14 -0.94 -0.46
N HIS A 267 -42.17 -1.19 -1.33
CA HIS A 267 -41.93 -2.52 -1.90
C HIS A 267 -40.95 -3.36 -1.05
N SER A 268 -40.41 -2.76 0.02
CA SER A 268 -39.42 -3.34 0.93
C SER A 268 -38.27 -4.00 0.17
N ASN A 269 -37.85 -3.36 -0.92
CA ASN A 269 -36.80 -3.88 -1.79
C ASN A 269 -36.17 -2.77 -2.63
N GLY A 270 -34.90 -2.95 -2.95
CA GLY A 270 -34.18 -2.16 -3.94
C GLY A 270 -32.80 -2.75 -4.14
N THR A 271 -32.28 -2.66 -5.35
CA THR A 271 -30.96 -3.20 -5.68
C THR A 271 -30.19 -2.20 -6.52
N TRP A 272 -29.09 -1.71 -5.98
CA TRP A 272 -28.11 -0.93 -6.75
C TRP A 272 -27.21 -1.88 -7.53
N PHE A 273 -27.04 -1.55 -8.81
CA PHE A 273 -26.14 -2.23 -9.73
C PHE A 273 -25.12 -1.22 -10.27
N PRO A 274 -23.88 -1.63 -10.53
CA PRO A 274 -22.89 -0.77 -11.19
C PRO A 274 -23.34 -0.47 -12.62
N LEU A 275 -23.14 0.76 -13.07
CA LEU A 275 -23.50 1.23 -14.42
C LEU A 275 -22.41 0.83 -15.43
N VAL A 276 -22.23 -0.48 -15.63
CA VAL A 276 -21.22 -1.06 -16.54
C VAL A 276 -21.89 -1.99 -17.54
N ASP A 277 -21.52 -1.87 -18.82
CA ASP A 277 -22.04 -2.69 -19.92
C ASP A 277 -23.58 -2.73 -20.01
N VAL A 278 -24.23 -1.66 -19.53
CA VAL A 278 -25.68 -1.47 -19.60
C VAL A 278 -26.11 -0.91 -20.97
N PRO A 279 -27.36 -1.12 -21.40
CA PRO A 279 -27.89 -0.49 -22.61
C PRO A 279 -27.77 1.04 -22.56
N LYS A 280 -27.21 1.67 -23.60
CA LYS A 280 -27.05 3.14 -23.68
C LYS A 280 -28.37 3.92 -23.65
N THR A 281 -29.48 3.24 -23.92
CA THR A 281 -30.83 3.80 -23.90
C THR A 281 -31.50 3.74 -22.53
N LEU A 282 -30.81 3.20 -21.52
CA LEU A 282 -31.35 3.03 -20.17
C LEU A 282 -31.80 4.37 -19.57
N SER A 283 -33.04 4.41 -19.09
CA SER A 283 -33.68 5.58 -18.53
C SER A 283 -34.45 5.24 -17.25
N VAL A 284 -34.68 6.24 -16.41
CA VAL A 284 -35.58 6.11 -15.25
C VAL A 284 -36.99 5.78 -15.77
N GLY A 285 -37.64 4.80 -15.13
CA GLY A 285 -38.93 4.24 -15.56
C GLY A 285 -38.82 3.02 -16.46
N ASP A 286 -37.63 2.71 -17.00
CA ASP A 286 -37.46 1.50 -17.81
C ASP A 286 -37.67 0.25 -16.96
N ARG A 287 -38.39 -0.73 -17.53
CA ARG A 287 -38.44 -2.09 -16.99
C ARG A 287 -37.24 -2.88 -17.48
N VAL A 288 -36.58 -3.57 -16.56
CA VAL A 288 -35.30 -4.23 -16.82
C VAL A 288 -35.29 -5.62 -16.21
N GLU A 289 -34.52 -6.50 -16.83
CA GLU A 289 -34.08 -7.77 -16.25
C GLU A 289 -32.55 -7.72 -16.17
N VAL A 290 -32.02 -7.80 -14.96
CA VAL A 290 -30.59 -7.79 -14.66
C VAL A 290 -30.18 -9.18 -14.18
N GLN A 291 -29.18 -9.75 -14.84
CA GLN A 291 -28.50 -10.96 -14.42
C GLN A 291 -27.26 -10.61 -13.61
N TYR A 292 -27.09 -11.26 -12.47
CA TYR A 292 -26.00 -11.01 -11.53
C TYR A 292 -25.44 -12.31 -10.94
N SER A 293 -24.19 -12.27 -10.49
CA SER A 293 -23.42 -13.44 -10.07
C SER A 293 -23.04 -13.44 -8.59
N GLN A 294 -23.06 -12.28 -7.92
CA GLN A 294 -22.75 -12.15 -6.51
C GLN A 294 -23.28 -10.86 -5.87
N ALA A 295 -23.36 -10.88 -4.54
CA ALA A 295 -23.54 -9.66 -3.76
C ALA A 295 -22.20 -8.95 -3.59
N ILE A 296 -22.22 -7.62 -3.73
CA ILE A 296 -21.05 -6.76 -3.51
C ILE A 296 -20.97 -6.32 -2.04
N GLY A 297 -22.10 -6.34 -1.33
CA GLY A 297 -22.17 -6.01 0.08
C GLY A 297 -23.62 -5.76 0.52
N ASN A 298 -23.78 -5.28 1.74
CA ASN A 298 -25.06 -4.80 2.28
C ASN A 298 -24.81 -3.42 2.94
N ASP A 299 -25.74 -2.49 2.75
CA ASP A 299 -25.76 -1.26 3.52
C ASP A 299 -26.65 -1.48 4.75
N GLY A 300 -26.00 -1.67 5.90
CA GLY A 300 -26.70 -1.88 7.18
C GLY A 300 -27.59 -0.70 7.59
N SER A 301 -27.43 0.48 6.99
CA SER A 301 -28.31 1.64 7.22
C SER A 301 -29.60 1.60 6.39
N GLN A 302 -29.64 0.79 5.32
CA GLN A 302 -30.78 0.65 4.42
C GLN A 302 -31.13 -0.84 4.27
N PRO A 303 -31.92 -1.43 5.20
CA PRO A 303 -32.13 -2.88 5.28
C PRO A 303 -32.85 -3.50 4.07
N PHE A 304 -33.37 -2.68 3.16
CA PHE A 304 -34.04 -3.11 1.93
C PHE A 304 -33.18 -2.90 0.67
N ILE A 305 -31.98 -2.35 0.81
CA ILE A 305 -31.08 -2.03 -0.30
C ILE A 305 -29.95 -3.05 -0.37
N ASP A 306 -29.94 -3.75 -1.49
CA ASP A 306 -28.89 -4.69 -1.88
C ASP A 306 -27.93 -4.06 -2.89
N PHE A 307 -26.68 -4.53 -2.91
CA PHE A 307 -25.70 -4.21 -3.95
C PHE A 307 -25.26 -5.48 -4.66
N LYS A 308 -25.42 -5.53 -5.97
CA LYS A 308 -25.11 -6.72 -6.79
C LYS A 308 -24.26 -6.33 -8.00
N ASP A 309 -23.41 -7.25 -8.43
CA ASP A 309 -22.70 -7.08 -9.70
C ASP A 309 -23.65 -7.23 -10.88
N ILE A 310 -23.13 -6.96 -12.08
CA ILE A 310 -23.86 -7.16 -13.32
C ILE A 310 -23.06 -8.11 -14.21
N VAL A 311 -23.76 -9.09 -14.77
CA VAL A 311 -23.25 -9.95 -15.84
C VAL A 311 -23.91 -9.61 -17.16
N GLU A 312 -25.22 -9.37 -17.14
CA GLU A 312 -25.98 -8.98 -18.32
C GLU A 312 -27.20 -8.17 -17.89
N MET A 313 -27.63 -7.24 -18.73
CA MET A 313 -28.87 -6.50 -18.54
C MET A 313 -29.59 -6.28 -19.86
N LYS A 314 -30.92 -6.36 -19.82
CA LYS A 314 -31.78 -5.99 -20.94
C LYS A 314 -32.96 -5.13 -20.47
N ILE A 315 -33.35 -4.18 -21.30
CA ILE A 315 -34.62 -3.45 -21.17
C ILE A 315 -35.72 -4.35 -21.71
N VAL A 316 -36.74 -4.60 -20.89
CA VAL A 316 -37.88 -5.44 -21.24
C VAL A 316 -38.99 -4.53 -21.76
N LYS A 317 -39.37 -4.70 -23.02
CA LYS A 317 -40.54 -4.01 -23.57
C LYS A 317 -41.81 -4.62 -22.98
N GLU A 318 -42.72 -3.79 -22.52
CA GLU A 318 -44.07 -4.25 -22.16
C GLU A 318 -44.75 -4.89 -23.37
N TYR A 319 -45.46 -5.99 -23.12
CA TYR A 319 -46.37 -6.61 -24.08
C TYR A 319 -47.79 -6.09 -23.85
#